data_AF-R6AKW0-F1
#
_entry.id   AF-R6AKW0-F1
#
_cell.length_a   1.000
_cell.length_b   1.000
_cell.length_c   1.000
_cell.angle_alpha   90.00
_cell.angle_beta   90.00
_cell.angle_gamma   90.00
#
_symmetry.space_group_name_H-M   'P 1'
#
loop_
_entity.id
_entity.type
_entity.pdbx_description
1 polymer ?
#
loop_
_entity_poly.entity_id
_entity_poly.type
_entity_poly.pdbx_seq_one_letter_code
_entity_poly.pdbx_strand_id
1 'polypeptide(L)'
;MGAERVVLAREVSVKEMADIRKKVDIELEVFGHGAMCISWSGRCLLSNFFTHGKRQSNRGECIQACRFKYSVMEESRPGQYWPIEEDDHGTYIFNSKDLCMIDHIPELIEGGASSLKIEGRMKSVYYVAAVVAAYRKAIDTYYAERGAYRVREEWREELEKVSHRPYTTAFAFQEADHTAQEYVKSQPEQPYDFVGLILPSEEGTTRVQQRNHFKVGETLEYLTPKGDVGLFTVGPLTNGEGEAVDRAPHPLEVLTMQTEMKLPAYTILRRRAKHG
;
A
#
# COMPACT_ATOMS: atom_id res chain seq x y z
N MET A 1 3.00 -24.81 24.05
CA MET A 1 2.34 -23.50 23.82
C MET A 1 1.30 -23.70 22.74
N GLY A 2 0.12 -23.07 22.84
CA GLY A 2 -0.97 -23.22 21.87
C GLY A 2 -1.04 -22.10 20.84
N ALA A 3 0.09 -21.76 20.22
CA ALA A 3 0.11 -20.78 19.13
C ALA A 3 -0.01 -21.52 17.79
N GLU A 4 -0.84 -20.99 16.88
CA GLU A 4 -1.08 -21.59 15.55
C GLU A 4 -0.19 -20.98 14.47
N ARG A 5 0.32 -19.76 14.70
CA ARG A 5 1.12 -18.98 13.74
C ARG A 5 2.18 -18.15 14.45
N VAL A 6 3.34 -17.99 13.81
CA VAL A 6 4.42 -17.07 14.22
C VAL A 6 4.66 -16.05 13.11
N VAL A 7 4.70 -14.78 13.49
CA VAL A 7 5.14 -13.70 12.60
C VAL A 7 6.66 -13.61 12.66
N LEU A 8 7.33 -13.84 11.54
CA LEU A 8 8.78 -13.72 11.44
C LEU A 8 9.20 -12.24 11.47
N ALA A 9 10.42 -11.99 11.95
CA ALA A 9 10.99 -10.65 11.96
C ALA A 9 11.30 -10.19 10.51
N ARG A 10 11.35 -8.87 10.28
CA ARG A 10 11.53 -8.30 8.92
C ARG A 10 12.92 -8.56 8.34
N GLU A 11 13.86 -8.81 9.24
CA GLU A 11 15.25 -9.15 9.02
C GLU A 11 15.49 -10.62 8.65
N VAL A 12 14.47 -11.50 8.75
CA VAL A 12 14.61 -12.92 8.39
C VAL A 12 14.56 -13.08 6.88
N SER A 13 15.66 -13.55 6.27
CA SER A 13 15.74 -13.84 4.85
C SER A 13 14.85 -15.02 4.43
N VAL A 14 14.55 -15.15 3.13
CA VAL A 14 13.78 -16.29 2.59
C VAL A 14 14.49 -17.63 2.87
N LYS A 15 15.83 -17.63 2.85
CA LYS A 15 16.65 -18.80 3.17
C LYS A 15 16.50 -19.21 4.64
N GLU A 16 16.56 -18.25 5.57
CA GLU A 16 16.39 -18.54 7.00
C GLU A 16 14.96 -18.95 7.32
N MET A 17 13.95 -18.35 6.67
CA MET A 17 12.56 -18.82 6.74
C MET A 17 12.44 -20.28 6.32
N ALA A 18 13.07 -20.69 5.20
CA ALA A 18 13.07 -22.07 4.75
C ALA A 18 13.78 -23.01 5.75
N ASP A 19 14.85 -22.57 6.41
CA ASP A 19 15.54 -23.33 7.45
C ASP A 19 14.79 -23.39 8.78
N ILE A 20 13.92 -22.41 9.07
CA ILE A 20 12.95 -22.45 10.17
C ILE A 20 11.82 -23.43 9.83
N ARG A 21 11.24 -23.34 8.62
CA ARG A 21 10.12 -24.19 8.13
C ARG A 21 10.42 -25.68 8.23
N LYS A 22 11.67 -26.10 8.02
CA LYS A 22 12.14 -27.50 8.16
C LYS A 22 12.11 -28.03 9.60
N LYS A 23 11.99 -27.16 10.60
CA LYS A 23 12.14 -27.47 12.04
C LYS A 23 10.85 -27.28 12.84
N VAL A 24 9.79 -26.77 12.22
CA VAL A 24 8.52 -26.41 12.87
C VAL A 24 7.34 -26.79 12.01
N ASP A 25 6.22 -27.16 12.65
CA ASP A 25 4.94 -27.40 11.95
C ASP A 25 4.02 -26.17 11.90
N ILE A 26 4.23 -25.20 12.81
CA ILE A 26 3.45 -23.96 12.96
C ILE A 26 3.40 -23.10 11.67
N GLU A 27 2.35 -22.32 11.46
CA GLU A 27 2.26 -21.40 10.33
C GLU A 27 3.28 -20.26 10.44
N LEU A 28 3.85 -19.86 9.30
CA LEU A 28 4.80 -18.74 9.20
C LEU A 28 4.15 -17.55 8.49
N GLU A 29 4.10 -16.39 9.17
CA GLU A 29 3.67 -15.12 8.59
C GLU A 29 4.88 -14.23 8.33
N VAL A 30 4.99 -13.73 7.10
CA VAL A 30 6.12 -12.91 6.65
C VAL A 30 5.66 -11.61 6.00
N PHE A 31 6.49 -10.59 6.04
CA PHE A 31 6.18 -9.32 5.39
C PHE A 31 6.30 -9.47 3.87
N GLY A 32 5.24 -9.09 3.15
CA GLY A 32 5.19 -9.16 1.69
C GLY A 32 5.20 -7.77 1.02
N HIS A 33 4.57 -6.76 1.64
CA HIS A 33 4.45 -5.44 1.02
C HIS A 33 4.29 -4.28 2.01
N GLY A 34 4.80 -3.11 1.63
CA GLY A 34 4.54 -1.81 2.25
C GLY A 34 5.67 -1.30 3.16
N ALA A 35 5.37 -0.32 4.01
CA ALA A 35 6.39 0.52 4.65
C ALA A 35 7.38 -0.25 5.55
N MET A 36 8.65 -0.32 5.13
CA MET A 36 9.74 -0.89 5.93
C MET A 36 10.16 0.04 7.07
N CYS A 37 10.39 -0.55 8.24
CA CYS A 37 10.92 0.17 9.39
C CYS A 37 12.45 0.19 9.33
N ILE A 38 13.07 1.36 9.51
CA ILE A 38 14.53 1.48 9.63
C ILE A 38 15.06 0.91 10.97
N SER A 39 14.19 0.72 11.96
CA SER A 39 14.57 0.19 13.27
C SER A 39 14.52 -1.33 13.31
N TRP A 40 15.65 -1.96 13.65
CA TRP A 40 15.77 -3.41 13.84
C TRP A 40 14.71 -3.96 14.79
N SER A 41 14.12 -5.10 14.44
CA SER A 41 12.98 -5.74 15.13
C SER A 41 11.81 -4.77 15.49
N GLY A 42 11.64 -3.66 14.76
CA GLY A 42 10.54 -2.70 14.94
C GLY A 42 10.63 -1.78 16.17
N ARG A 43 11.73 -1.80 16.93
CA ARG A 43 11.92 -1.02 18.18
C ARG A 43 12.23 0.46 17.90
N CYS A 44 11.25 1.21 17.42
CA CYS A 44 11.45 2.60 16.98
C CYS A 44 11.51 3.61 18.15
N LEU A 45 12.72 3.98 18.57
CA LEU A 45 12.96 5.05 19.55
C LEU A 45 12.37 6.40 19.10
N LEU A 46 12.56 6.79 17.83
CA LEU A 46 12.08 8.07 17.29
C LEU A 46 10.57 8.25 17.48
N SER A 47 9.75 7.27 17.08
CA SER A 47 8.28 7.34 17.20
C SER A 47 7.82 7.44 18.66
N ASN A 48 8.50 6.76 19.58
CA ASN A 48 8.17 6.81 21.00
C ASN A 48 8.58 8.15 21.63
N PHE A 49 9.74 8.69 21.23
CA PHE A 49 10.25 9.98 21.69
C PHE A 49 9.36 11.15 21.24
N PHE A 50 9.10 11.28 19.93
CA PHE A 50 8.27 12.37 19.38
C PHE A 50 6.81 12.37 19.85
N THR A 51 6.31 11.24 20.39
CA THR A 51 4.96 11.16 20.97
C THR A 51 4.96 11.23 22.49
N HIS A 52 6.12 11.40 23.14
CA HIS A 52 6.30 11.32 24.59
C HIS A 52 5.67 10.04 25.18
N GLY A 53 5.83 8.91 24.49
CA GLY A 53 5.26 7.61 24.86
C GLY A 53 3.75 7.45 24.65
N LYS A 54 3.03 8.50 24.20
CA LYS A 54 1.57 8.46 23.99
C LYS A 54 1.13 7.57 22.83
N ARG A 55 2.02 7.30 21.86
CA ARG A 55 1.80 6.32 20.77
C ARG A 55 2.97 5.36 20.74
N GLN A 56 2.73 4.10 21.09
CA GLN A 56 3.79 3.10 21.23
C GLN A 56 4.02 2.36 19.91
N SER A 57 5.22 2.53 19.32
CA SER A 57 5.61 1.84 18.07
C SER A 57 5.43 0.32 18.15
N ASN A 58 5.78 -0.25 19.31
CA ASN A 58 5.74 -1.69 19.61
C ASN A 58 4.30 -2.21 19.81
N ARG A 59 3.30 -1.34 19.97
CA ARG A 59 1.87 -1.69 20.07
C ARG A 59 1.12 -1.41 18.77
N GLY A 60 1.83 -1.15 17.67
CA GLY A 60 1.23 -0.88 16.37
C GLY A 60 0.94 0.60 16.08
N GLU A 61 1.19 1.50 17.02
CA GLU A 61 0.79 2.91 16.91
C GLU A 61 1.84 3.83 16.26
N CYS A 62 2.87 3.25 15.62
CA CYS A 62 3.98 3.98 14.99
C CYS A 62 3.51 5.18 14.15
N ILE A 63 4.13 6.35 14.34
CA ILE A 63 3.81 7.58 13.59
C ILE A 63 4.55 7.68 12.24
N GLN A 64 5.40 6.70 11.92
CA GLN A 64 6.34 6.74 10.80
C GLN A 64 7.28 7.96 10.83
N ALA A 65 7.82 8.31 12.00
CA ALA A 65 8.75 9.44 12.16
C ALA A 65 9.93 9.39 11.18
N CYS A 66 10.48 8.19 10.94
CA CYS A 66 11.50 7.89 9.91
C CYS A 66 11.05 8.07 8.44
N ARG A 67 9.96 8.80 8.19
CA ARG A 67 9.46 9.22 6.86
C ARG A 67 9.07 10.71 6.83
N PHE A 68 9.32 11.46 7.91
CA PHE A 68 9.10 12.90 7.98
C PHE A 68 10.26 13.66 7.30
N LYS A 69 10.00 14.89 6.86
CA LYS A 69 11.07 15.81 6.45
C LYS A 69 11.77 16.35 7.71
N TYR A 70 13.10 16.31 7.71
CA TYR A 70 13.93 16.81 8.80
C TYR A 70 14.83 17.94 8.32
N SER A 71 15.09 18.89 9.20
CA SER A 71 16.06 19.97 9.03
C SER A 71 16.95 20.01 10.27
N VAL A 72 18.23 20.33 10.11
CA VAL A 72 19.16 20.54 11.23
C VAL A 72 19.23 22.03 11.57
N MET A 73 19.37 22.31 12.86
CA MET A 73 19.66 23.66 13.38
C MET A 73 20.96 23.56 14.17
N GLU A 74 21.92 24.42 13.87
CA GLU A 74 23.15 24.54 14.66
C GLU A 74 22.82 25.23 15.99
N GLU A 75 23.28 24.67 17.11
CA GLU A 75 23.02 25.23 18.45
C GLU A 75 23.53 26.68 18.59
N SER A 76 24.64 27.01 17.92
CA SER A 76 25.23 28.36 17.92
C SER A 76 24.43 29.38 17.09
N ARG A 77 23.48 28.92 16.24
CA ARG A 77 22.68 29.74 15.31
C ARG A 77 21.19 29.41 15.44
N PRO A 78 20.58 29.65 16.63
CA PRO A 78 19.19 29.32 16.88
C PRO A 78 18.25 30.05 15.91
N GLY A 79 17.29 29.32 15.34
CA GLY A 79 16.35 29.82 14.33
C GLY A 79 16.85 29.73 12.89
N GLN A 80 18.14 29.42 12.65
CA GLN A 80 18.65 29.11 11.32
C GLN A 80 18.57 27.60 11.08
N TYR A 81 17.68 27.18 10.19
CA TYR A 81 17.50 25.77 9.83
C TYR A 81 18.08 25.50 8.45
N TRP A 82 18.90 24.44 8.34
CA TRP A 82 19.36 23.90 7.07
C TRP A 82 18.55 22.64 6.74
N PRO A 83 18.02 22.51 5.51
CA PRO A 83 17.32 21.30 5.10
C PRO A 83 18.29 20.10 5.11
N ILE A 84 17.78 18.92 5.45
CA ILE A 84 18.45 17.65 5.16
C ILE A 84 17.82 17.12 3.87
N GLU A 85 18.40 17.52 2.74
CA GLU A 85 18.06 17.02 1.41
C GLU A 85 19.36 16.63 0.70
N GLU A 86 19.28 15.66 -0.21
CA GLU A 86 20.41 15.06 -0.94
C GLU A 86 20.07 15.02 -2.43
N ASP A 87 20.95 15.64 -3.22
CA ASP A 87 21.06 15.42 -4.66
C ASP A 87 22.23 14.45 -4.91
N ASP A 88 22.64 14.34 -6.18
CA ASP A 88 23.00 13.09 -6.87
C ASP A 88 23.89 12.04 -6.15
N HIS A 89 24.63 12.37 -5.07
CA HIS A 89 25.44 11.41 -4.28
C HIS A 89 25.56 11.61 -2.72
N GLY A 90 24.85 12.51 -2.01
CA GLY A 90 24.93 12.58 -0.51
C GLY A 90 24.17 13.73 0.21
N THR A 91 23.50 13.62 1.38
CA THR A 91 23.14 12.48 2.28
C THR A 91 21.77 12.65 3.02
N TYR A 92 20.79 11.75 2.85
CA TYR A 92 19.48 11.63 3.53
C TYR A 92 19.57 10.70 4.75
N ILE A 93 18.95 11.09 5.88
CA ILE A 93 19.18 10.40 7.16
C ILE A 93 18.12 9.34 7.50
N PHE A 94 16.86 9.48 7.01
CA PHE A 94 15.77 8.52 7.28
C PHE A 94 14.81 8.41 6.08
N ASN A 95 15.14 7.56 5.09
CA ASN A 95 14.29 7.40 3.89
C ASN A 95 14.23 5.94 3.41
N SER A 96 13.59 5.07 4.16
CA SER A 96 13.50 3.65 3.76
C SER A 96 12.46 3.43 2.67
N LYS A 97 12.84 2.66 1.64
CA LYS A 97 11.98 2.16 0.58
C LYS A 97 10.81 1.34 1.12
N ASP A 98 9.77 1.15 0.30
CA ASP A 98 8.66 0.26 0.66
C ASP A 98 9.00 -1.17 0.18
N LEU A 99 8.62 -2.18 0.98
CA LEU A 99 8.82 -3.59 0.62
C LEU A 99 7.89 -3.96 -0.54
N CYS A 100 8.39 -4.74 -1.50
CA CYS A 100 7.55 -5.45 -2.44
C CYS A 100 8.16 -6.82 -2.80
N MET A 101 7.38 -7.87 -2.60
CA MET A 101 7.73 -9.26 -2.89
C MET A 101 6.81 -9.90 -3.95
N ILE A 102 6.11 -9.09 -4.76
CA ILE A 102 5.16 -9.56 -5.79
C ILE A 102 5.84 -10.42 -6.87
N ASP A 103 7.15 -10.22 -7.02
CA ASP A 103 8.00 -10.92 -7.98
C ASP A 103 8.50 -12.27 -7.46
N HIS A 104 8.45 -12.44 -6.14
CA HIS A 104 9.12 -13.50 -5.39
C HIS A 104 8.10 -14.43 -4.71
N ILE A 105 6.91 -14.54 -5.31
CA ILE A 105 5.82 -15.40 -4.84
C ILE A 105 6.23 -16.88 -4.81
N PRO A 106 6.95 -17.44 -5.82
CA PRO A 106 7.50 -18.80 -5.73
C PRO A 106 8.41 -18.96 -4.52
N GLU A 107 9.41 -18.09 -4.36
CA GLU A 107 10.41 -18.17 -3.29
C GLU A 107 9.79 -18.03 -1.89
N LEU A 108 8.76 -17.19 -1.74
CA LEU A 108 7.99 -17.08 -0.51
C LEU A 108 7.19 -18.36 -0.20
N ILE A 109 6.47 -18.91 -1.18
CA ILE A 109 5.63 -20.10 -0.98
C ILE A 109 6.49 -21.35 -0.75
N GLU A 110 7.52 -21.55 -1.57
CA GLU A 110 8.46 -22.68 -1.48
C GLU A 110 9.35 -22.58 -0.24
N GLY A 111 9.70 -21.36 0.18
CA GLY A 111 10.35 -21.09 1.47
C GLY A 111 9.45 -21.34 2.69
N GLY A 112 8.15 -21.59 2.49
CA GLY A 112 7.22 -22.02 3.53
C GLY A 112 6.37 -20.92 4.17
N ALA A 113 6.23 -19.75 3.54
CA ALA A 113 5.32 -18.71 3.98
C ALA A 113 3.86 -19.21 3.91
N SER A 114 3.18 -19.21 5.06
CA SER A 114 1.75 -19.55 5.20
C SER A 114 0.85 -18.33 5.07
N SER A 115 1.37 -17.14 5.41
CA SER A 115 0.63 -15.87 5.34
C SER A 115 1.55 -14.73 4.93
N LEU A 116 1.07 -13.84 4.05
CA LEU A 116 1.76 -12.60 3.70
C LEU A 116 1.13 -11.41 4.40
N LYS A 117 1.98 -10.63 5.08
CA LYS A 117 1.62 -9.44 5.83
C LYS A 117 1.83 -8.18 4.99
N ILE A 118 0.76 -7.41 4.84
CA ILE A 118 0.74 -6.13 4.12
C ILE A 118 0.65 -4.99 5.14
N GLU A 119 1.52 -3.99 5.00
CA GLU A 119 1.53 -2.81 5.88
C GLU A 119 0.48 -1.76 5.44
N GLY A 120 -0.76 -1.97 5.90
CA GLY A 120 -1.90 -1.07 5.61
C GLY A 120 -2.11 0.06 6.61
N ARG A 121 -1.31 0.21 7.68
CA ARG A 121 -1.54 1.27 8.69
C ARG A 121 -1.33 2.65 8.08
N MET A 122 -2.22 3.58 8.41
CA MET A 122 -2.26 4.95 7.84
C MET A 122 -2.44 5.01 6.31
N LYS A 123 -2.72 3.90 5.63
CA LYS A 123 -2.99 3.84 4.19
C LYS A 123 -4.51 3.89 3.92
N SER A 124 -4.90 4.28 2.72
CA SER A 124 -6.31 4.33 2.30
C SER A 124 -6.88 2.93 2.04
N VAL A 125 -8.21 2.80 2.04
CA VAL A 125 -8.87 1.54 1.61
C VAL A 125 -8.54 1.17 0.16
N TYR A 126 -8.27 2.16 -0.70
CA TYR A 126 -7.78 1.95 -2.06
C TYR A 126 -6.41 1.24 -2.06
N TYR A 127 -5.44 1.75 -1.29
CA TYR A 127 -4.12 1.12 -1.19
C TYR A 127 -4.23 -0.35 -0.77
N VAL A 128 -4.99 -0.63 0.29
CA VAL A 128 -5.15 -2.01 0.79
C VAL A 128 -5.86 -2.90 -0.25
N ALA A 129 -6.91 -2.40 -0.90
CA ALA A 129 -7.64 -3.16 -1.92
C ALA A 129 -6.76 -3.52 -3.14
N ALA A 130 -6.02 -2.56 -3.69
CA ALA A 130 -5.15 -2.78 -4.84
C ALA A 130 -3.96 -3.71 -4.53
N VAL A 131 -3.30 -3.52 -3.39
CA VAL A 131 -2.21 -4.42 -2.98
C VAL A 131 -2.74 -5.83 -2.75
N VAL A 132 -3.84 -6.00 -2.00
CA VAL A 132 -4.42 -7.33 -1.76
C VAL A 132 -4.86 -7.99 -3.07
N ALA A 133 -5.48 -7.24 -4.00
CA ALA A 133 -5.90 -7.75 -5.30
C ALA A 133 -4.71 -8.26 -6.15
N ALA A 134 -3.62 -7.49 -6.24
CA ALA A 134 -2.41 -7.86 -6.97
C ALA A 134 -1.77 -9.13 -6.39
N TYR A 135 -1.53 -9.17 -5.08
CA TYR A 135 -0.95 -10.35 -4.42
C TYR A 135 -1.87 -11.57 -4.48
N ARG A 136 -3.19 -11.40 -4.35
CA ARG A 136 -4.14 -12.51 -4.46
C ARG A 136 -4.11 -13.13 -5.87
N LYS A 137 -4.15 -12.29 -6.92
CA LYS A 137 -3.99 -12.73 -8.31
C LYS A 137 -2.67 -13.46 -8.54
N ALA A 138 -1.56 -12.95 -8.03
CA ALA A 138 -0.25 -13.59 -8.18
C ALA A 138 -0.20 -14.97 -7.49
N ILE A 139 -0.68 -15.06 -6.25
CA ILE A 139 -0.69 -16.33 -5.49
C ILE A 139 -1.65 -17.35 -6.11
N ASP A 140 -2.87 -16.95 -6.49
CA ASP A 140 -3.82 -17.85 -7.16
C ASP A 140 -3.28 -18.36 -8.49
N THR A 141 -2.63 -17.49 -9.26
CA THR A 141 -1.96 -17.86 -10.52
C THR A 141 -0.83 -18.85 -10.27
N TYR A 142 -0.01 -18.66 -9.23
CA TYR A 142 1.03 -19.63 -8.85
C TYR A 142 0.43 -21.01 -8.53
N TYR A 143 -0.64 -21.08 -7.74
CA TYR A 143 -1.28 -22.35 -7.39
C TYR A 143 -1.96 -23.04 -8.60
N ALA A 144 -2.44 -22.28 -9.58
CA ALA A 144 -3.07 -22.79 -10.80
C ALA A 144 -2.06 -23.23 -11.88
N GLU A 145 -1.00 -22.44 -12.11
CA GLU A 145 -0.05 -22.65 -13.21
C GLU A 145 1.22 -23.43 -12.79
N ARG A 146 1.56 -23.44 -11.50
CA ARG A 146 2.71 -24.16 -10.91
C ARG A 146 4.02 -23.90 -11.67
N GLY A 147 4.66 -24.92 -12.25
CA GLY A 147 5.92 -24.77 -13.00
C GLY A 147 5.81 -23.93 -14.28
N ALA A 148 4.60 -23.58 -14.73
CA ALA A 148 4.39 -22.61 -15.81
C ALA A 148 4.15 -21.18 -15.30
N TYR A 149 4.17 -20.93 -13.98
CA TYR A 149 4.00 -19.61 -13.40
C TYR A 149 5.05 -18.62 -13.92
N ARG A 150 4.60 -17.41 -14.25
CA ARG A 150 5.44 -16.24 -14.43
C ARG A 150 4.79 -15.04 -13.76
N VAL A 151 5.62 -14.18 -13.18
CA VAL A 151 5.18 -12.86 -12.70
C VAL A 151 4.67 -12.08 -13.91
N ARG A 152 3.49 -11.45 -13.77
CA ARG A 152 2.88 -10.69 -14.85
C ARG A 152 2.99 -9.20 -14.58
N GLU A 153 3.27 -8.43 -15.62
CA GLU A 153 3.60 -7.00 -15.52
C GLU A 153 2.42 -6.18 -14.97
N GLU A 154 1.17 -6.56 -15.27
CA GLU A 154 -0.01 -5.86 -14.77
C GLU A 154 -0.11 -5.87 -13.23
N TRP A 155 0.51 -6.84 -12.54
CA TRP A 155 0.53 -6.86 -11.07
C TRP A 155 1.53 -5.84 -10.51
N ARG A 156 2.63 -5.57 -11.21
CA ARG A 156 3.55 -4.48 -10.86
C ARG A 156 2.88 -3.14 -11.11
N GLU A 157 2.32 -2.95 -12.30
CA GLU A 157 1.62 -1.72 -12.69
C GLU A 157 0.55 -1.32 -11.65
N GLU A 158 -0.25 -2.27 -11.18
CA GLU A 158 -1.27 -2.01 -10.14
C GLU A 158 -0.69 -1.54 -8.79
N LEU A 159 0.53 -1.96 -8.44
CA LEU A 159 1.23 -1.49 -7.24
C LEU A 159 1.85 -0.10 -7.46
N GLU A 160 2.33 0.21 -8.68
CA GLU A 160 2.75 1.57 -9.05
C GLU A 160 1.59 2.58 -8.97
N LYS A 161 0.33 2.14 -9.18
CA LYS A 161 -0.86 3.01 -9.07
C LYS A 161 -1.24 3.41 -7.63
N VAL A 162 -0.67 2.79 -6.59
CA VAL A 162 -0.97 3.17 -5.19
C VAL A 162 0.08 4.12 -4.62
N SER A 163 -0.19 4.74 -3.45
CA SER A 163 0.82 5.60 -2.81
C SER A 163 1.95 4.76 -2.21
N HIS A 164 3.16 4.92 -2.74
CA HIS A 164 4.34 4.12 -2.43
C HIS A 164 5.63 4.96 -2.45
N ARG A 165 6.69 4.48 -1.80
CA ARG A 165 8.08 4.85 -2.13
C ARG A 165 8.66 3.77 -3.05
N PRO A 166 9.72 4.05 -3.84
CA PRO A 166 10.36 3.06 -4.69
C PRO A 166 10.60 1.74 -3.96
N TYR A 167 10.44 0.62 -4.67
CA TYR A 167 10.36 -0.68 -4.05
C TYR A 167 11.73 -1.32 -3.77
N THR A 168 11.77 -2.19 -2.76
CA THR A 168 12.92 -3.04 -2.43
C THR A 168 12.44 -4.40 -1.92
N THR A 169 13.31 -5.42 -2.00
CA THR A 169 13.15 -6.72 -1.31
C THR A 169 13.73 -6.71 0.11
N ALA A 170 14.41 -5.62 0.50
CA ALA A 170 15.06 -5.44 1.80
C ALA A 170 15.95 -6.64 2.19
N PHE A 171 15.64 -7.31 3.30
CA PHE A 171 16.44 -8.42 3.86
C PHE A 171 16.17 -9.79 3.20
N ALA A 172 15.25 -9.88 2.24
CA ALA A 172 14.75 -11.17 1.75
C ALA A 172 15.85 -12.05 1.10
N PHE A 173 16.81 -11.42 0.41
CA PHE A 173 17.85 -12.10 -0.37
C PHE A 173 19.28 -11.61 -0.11
N GLN A 174 19.44 -10.52 0.64
CA GLN A 174 20.73 -9.90 0.97
C GLN A 174 20.62 -9.19 2.32
N GLU A 175 21.75 -8.86 2.94
CA GLU A 175 21.74 -7.90 4.05
C GLU A 175 21.28 -6.52 3.53
N ALA A 176 20.48 -5.78 4.31
CA ALA A 176 20.01 -4.47 3.87
C ALA A 176 21.19 -3.48 3.85
N ASP A 177 21.61 -3.13 2.65
CA ASP A 177 22.64 -2.14 2.38
C ASP A 177 22.00 -0.78 2.01
N HIS A 178 22.84 0.13 1.52
CA HIS A 178 22.41 1.42 1.00
C HIS A 178 21.26 1.33 -0.03
N THR A 179 21.20 0.30 -0.88
CA THR A 179 20.17 0.19 -1.94
C THR A 179 18.74 0.07 -1.40
N ALA A 180 18.56 -0.33 -0.13
CA ALA A 180 17.27 -0.40 0.56
C ALA A 180 16.77 0.96 1.09
N GLN A 181 17.58 2.01 1.04
CA GLN A 181 17.12 3.40 1.22
C GLN A 181 16.83 4.05 -0.13
N GLU A 182 16.01 5.09 -0.07
CA GLU A 182 15.65 5.96 -1.19
C GLU A 182 16.46 7.26 -1.09
N TYR A 183 17.22 7.56 -2.13
CA TYR A 183 18.17 8.69 -2.16
C TYR A 183 17.83 9.75 -3.22
N VAL A 184 16.59 9.79 -3.71
CA VAL A 184 16.14 10.79 -4.71
C VAL A 184 14.88 11.53 -4.25
N LYS A 185 13.94 10.87 -3.57
CA LYS A 185 12.68 11.50 -3.11
C LYS A 185 12.29 11.16 -1.68
N SER A 186 12.04 12.19 -0.86
CA SER A 186 11.60 12.06 0.53
C SER A 186 10.08 11.95 0.72
N GLN A 187 9.28 12.18 -0.32
CA GLN A 187 7.83 11.97 -0.33
C GLN A 187 7.44 10.73 -1.15
N PRO A 188 6.38 9.99 -0.76
CA PRO A 188 5.86 8.91 -1.57
C PRO A 188 5.25 9.46 -2.86
N GLU A 189 5.34 8.70 -3.94
CA GLU A 189 4.57 9.00 -5.15
C GLU A 189 3.10 8.64 -4.92
N GLN A 190 2.19 9.31 -5.61
CA GLN A 190 0.77 8.95 -5.65
C GLN A 190 0.22 9.17 -7.07
N PRO A 191 0.44 8.21 -8.00
CA PRO A 191 0.10 8.42 -9.40
C PRO A 191 -1.40 8.38 -9.72
N TYR A 192 -2.27 7.99 -8.77
CA TYR A 192 -3.73 7.91 -8.94
C TYR A 192 -4.51 8.54 -7.77
N ASP A 193 -5.62 9.20 -8.10
CA ASP A 193 -6.63 9.67 -7.15
C ASP A 193 -7.61 8.54 -6.82
N PHE A 194 -7.93 8.34 -5.53
CA PHE A 194 -9.07 7.52 -5.11
C PHE A 194 -10.35 8.37 -5.21
N VAL A 195 -11.20 8.09 -6.19
CA VAL A 195 -12.32 8.94 -6.59
C VAL A 195 -13.63 8.58 -5.90
N GLY A 196 -13.94 7.29 -5.78
CA GLY A 196 -15.17 6.84 -5.13
C GLY A 196 -15.16 5.35 -4.80
N LEU A 197 -16.12 4.93 -3.96
CA LEU A 197 -16.29 3.55 -3.51
C LEU A 197 -17.74 3.11 -3.80
N ILE A 198 -17.92 2.03 -4.57
CA ILE A 198 -19.25 1.46 -4.77
C ILE A 198 -19.72 0.80 -3.46
N LEU A 199 -20.92 1.15 -3.02
CA LEU A 199 -21.54 0.62 -1.81
C LEU A 199 -22.45 -0.57 -2.15
N PRO A 200 -22.75 -1.46 -1.19
CA PRO A 200 -23.87 -2.39 -1.31
C PRO A 200 -25.18 -1.65 -1.62
N SER A 201 -25.91 -2.14 -2.63
CA SER A 201 -27.18 -1.56 -3.10
C SER A 201 -28.06 -2.64 -3.73
N GLU A 202 -29.35 -2.32 -3.88
CA GLU A 202 -30.35 -3.18 -4.53
C GLU A 202 -30.10 -3.34 -6.03
N GLU A 203 -30.64 -4.40 -6.63
CA GLU A 203 -30.44 -4.68 -8.06
C GLU A 203 -31.03 -3.56 -8.94
N GLY A 204 -30.28 -3.14 -9.95
CA GLY A 204 -30.61 -1.97 -10.77
C GLY A 204 -30.16 -0.61 -10.19
N THR A 205 -29.68 -0.55 -8.95
CA THR A 205 -29.16 0.68 -8.32
C THR A 205 -27.65 0.58 -8.08
N THR A 206 -26.87 1.56 -8.55
CA THR A 206 -25.43 1.66 -8.23
C THR A 206 -25.20 2.83 -7.28
N ARG A 207 -24.97 2.55 -5.98
CA ARG A 207 -24.62 3.60 -5.01
C ARG A 207 -23.12 3.81 -4.95
N VAL A 208 -22.66 5.05 -5.04
CA VAL A 208 -21.25 5.44 -4.95
C VAL A 208 -21.05 6.42 -3.81
N GLN A 209 -20.09 6.13 -2.92
CA GLN A 209 -19.59 7.08 -1.95
C GLN A 209 -18.42 7.88 -2.53
N GLN A 210 -18.54 9.21 -2.53
CA GLN A 210 -17.52 10.14 -2.97
C GLN A 210 -16.27 10.08 -2.06
N ARG A 211 -15.09 10.13 -2.69
CA ARG A 211 -13.79 10.27 -2.02
C ARG A 211 -12.98 11.47 -2.52
N ASN A 212 -13.06 11.74 -3.82
CA ASN A 212 -12.56 12.95 -4.47
C ASN A 212 -13.56 13.40 -5.54
N HIS A 213 -13.47 14.64 -5.99
CA HIS A 213 -14.38 15.19 -7.00
C HIS A 213 -14.33 14.42 -8.34
N PHE A 214 -15.49 14.00 -8.82
CA PHE A 214 -15.73 13.53 -10.19
C PHE A 214 -17.03 14.11 -10.76
N LYS A 215 -17.22 14.00 -12.08
CA LYS A 215 -18.40 14.53 -12.79
C LYS A 215 -19.02 13.53 -13.76
N VAL A 216 -20.29 13.76 -14.12
CA VAL A 216 -20.97 13.04 -15.20
C VAL A 216 -20.17 13.20 -16.51
N GLY A 217 -20.05 12.11 -17.27
CA GLY A 217 -19.26 12.04 -18.50
C GLY A 217 -17.74 11.92 -18.30
N GLU A 218 -17.22 11.91 -17.06
CA GLU A 218 -15.81 11.61 -16.80
C GLU A 218 -15.54 10.11 -17.00
N THR A 219 -14.44 9.77 -17.67
CA THR A 219 -13.95 8.38 -17.74
C THR A 219 -13.06 8.11 -16.54
N LEU A 220 -13.41 7.08 -15.77
CA LEU A 220 -12.68 6.61 -14.60
C LEU A 220 -12.24 5.15 -14.80
N GLU A 221 -11.21 4.75 -14.06
CA GLU A 221 -10.79 3.36 -13.96
C GLU A 221 -11.44 2.73 -12.73
N TYR A 222 -12.03 1.54 -12.89
CA TYR A 222 -12.54 0.74 -11.78
C TYR A 222 -11.53 -0.36 -11.38
N LEU A 223 -11.59 -0.76 -10.12
CA LEU A 223 -10.90 -1.93 -9.57
C LEU A 223 -11.90 -2.71 -8.70
N THR A 224 -12.32 -3.90 -9.15
CA THR A 224 -13.29 -4.74 -8.42
C THR A 224 -12.65 -5.47 -7.24
N PRO A 225 -13.43 -6.01 -6.29
CA PRO A 225 -12.87 -6.86 -5.21
C PRO A 225 -12.19 -8.16 -5.69
N LYS A 226 -12.44 -8.59 -6.93
CA LYS A 226 -11.71 -9.70 -7.58
C LYS A 226 -10.40 -9.24 -8.23
N GLY A 227 -10.12 -7.94 -8.19
CA GLY A 227 -8.97 -7.30 -8.83
C GLY A 227 -9.15 -7.02 -10.32
N ASP A 228 -10.37 -7.10 -10.86
CA ASP A 228 -10.62 -6.77 -12.27
C ASP A 228 -10.55 -5.27 -12.48
N VAL A 229 -9.85 -4.85 -13.54
CA VAL A 229 -9.56 -3.46 -13.85
C VAL A 229 -10.08 -3.14 -15.24
N GLY A 230 -10.67 -1.96 -15.39
CA GLY A 230 -11.14 -1.47 -16.68
C GLY A 230 -11.60 -0.02 -16.60
N LEU A 231 -11.97 0.54 -17.74
CA LEU A 231 -12.49 1.90 -17.85
C LEU A 231 -14.01 1.90 -17.93
N PHE A 232 -14.64 2.91 -17.35
CA PHE A 232 -16.06 3.21 -17.54
C PHE A 232 -16.30 4.73 -17.54
N THR A 233 -17.42 5.16 -18.13
CA THR A 233 -17.85 6.56 -18.09
C THR A 233 -18.90 6.75 -17.02
N VAL A 234 -18.73 7.77 -16.17
CA VAL A 234 -19.70 8.15 -15.14
C VAL A 234 -21.00 8.58 -15.80
N GLY A 235 -22.08 7.80 -15.61
CA GLY A 235 -23.41 8.18 -16.08
C GLY A 235 -24.12 9.18 -15.16
N PRO A 236 -25.40 9.48 -15.40
CA PRO A 236 -26.18 10.42 -14.59
C PRO A 236 -26.11 10.14 -13.09
N LEU A 237 -26.00 11.20 -12.29
CA LEU A 237 -25.90 11.13 -10.83
C LEU A 237 -27.13 11.76 -10.17
N THR A 238 -27.55 11.19 -9.05
CA THR A 238 -28.65 11.67 -8.21
C THR A 238 -28.20 11.75 -6.75
N ASN A 239 -28.48 12.86 -6.08
CA ASN A 239 -28.15 13.07 -4.66
C ASN A 239 -29.11 12.32 -3.70
N GLY A 240 -28.88 12.47 -2.39
CA GLY A 240 -29.72 11.86 -1.36
C GLY A 240 -31.16 12.39 -1.29
N GLU A 241 -31.44 13.53 -1.94
CA GLU A 241 -32.76 14.19 -1.98
C GLU A 241 -33.54 13.83 -3.26
N GLY A 242 -32.93 13.07 -4.18
CA GLY A 242 -33.53 12.70 -5.46
C GLY A 242 -33.26 13.69 -6.61
N GLU A 243 -32.43 14.70 -6.39
CA GLU A 243 -32.09 15.71 -7.40
C GLU A 243 -30.94 15.24 -8.30
N ALA A 244 -31.01 15.59 -9.59
CA ALA A 244 -29.95 15.32 -10.55
C ALA A 244 -28.77 16.27 -10.34
N VAL A 245 -27.55 15.73 -10.25
CA VAL A 245 -26.31 16.52 -10.05
C VAL A 245 -25.30 16.27 -11.17
N ASP A 246 -24.56 17.30 -11.57
CA ASP A 246 -23.55 17.21 -12.63
C ASP A 246 -22.18 16.69 -12.11
N ARG A 247 -21.96 16.78 -10.79
CA ARG A 247 -20.71 16.46 -10.10
C ARG A 247 -20.95 15.94 -8.68
N ALA A 248 -19.90 15.37 -8.11
CA ALA A 248 -19.83 14.88 -6.74
C ALA A 248 -18.83 15.73 -5.93
N PRO A 249 -19.21 16.92 -5.41
CA PRO A 249 -18.26 17.87 -4.83
C PRO A 249 -17.98 17.62 -3.35
N HIS A 250 -18.88 16.94 -2.61
CA HIS A 250 -18.79 16.83 -1.16
C HIS A 250 -18.10 15.52 -0.70
N PRO A 251 -17.06 15.59 0.15
CA PRO A 251 -16.44 14.41 0.73
C PRO A 251 -17.44 13.50 1.45
N LEU A 252 -17.35 12.19 1.21
CA LEU A 252 -18.17 11.13 1.82
C LEU A 252 -19.67 11.12 1.41
N GLU A 253 -20.10 12.05 0.57
CA GLU A 253 -21.45 12.07 -0.03
C GLU A 253 -21.77 10.74 -0.71
N VAL A 254 -23.02 10.28 -0.62
CA VAL A 254 -23.48 9.08 -1.29
C VAL A 254 -24.45 9.45 -2.39
N LEU A 255 -24.07 9.15 -3.63
CA LEU A 255 -24.86 9.39 -4.83
C LEU A 255 -25.37 8.07 -5.40
N THR A 256 -26.49 8.15 -6.13
CA THR A 256 -26.94 7.08 -7.01
C THR A 256 -26.46 7.38 -8.42
N MET A 257 -25.78 6.42 -9.04
CA MET A 257 -25.25 6.52 -10.40
C MET A 257 -26.04 5.59 -11.33
N GLN A 258 -26.52 6.12 -12.45
CA GLN A 258 -27.06 5.32 -13.54
C GLN A 258 -25.90 4.79 -14.41
N THR A 259 -25.81 3.47 -14.57
CA THR A 259 -24.79 2.83 -15.41
C THR A 259 -25.30 1.47 -15.89
N GLU A 260 -24.98 1.11 -17.13
CA GLU A 260 -25.22 -0.24 -17.68
C GLU A 260 -24.16 -1.25 -17.20
N MET A 261 -23.01 -0.77 -16.71
CA MET A 261 -21.93 -1.62 -16.23
C MET A 261 -22.22 -2.09 -14.80
N LYS A 262 -22.31 -3.41 -14.60
CA LYS A 262 -22.48 -4.04 -13.28
C LYS A 262 -21.21 -3.91 -12.43
N LEU A 263 -21.09 -2.82 -11.69
CA LEU A 263 -20.01 -2.59 -10.72
C LEU A 263 -20.37 -3.26 -9.39
N PRO A 264 -19.66 -4.31 -8.93
CA PRO A 264 -19.96 -4.97 -7.66
C PRO A 264 -19.67 -4.06 -6.45
N ALA A 265 -20.34 -4.34 -5.33
CA ALA A 265 -20.07 -3.67 -4.06
C ALA A 265 -18.57 -3.72 -3.70
N TYR A 266 -18.08 -2.64 -3.09
CA TYR A 266 -16.67 -2.40 -2.75
C TYR A 266 -15.72 -2.22 -3.94
N THR A 267 -16.23 -2.08 -5.17
CA THR A 267 -15.42 -1.61 -6.30
C THR A 267 -14.86 -0.22 -6.02
N ILE A 268 -13.55 -0.08 -6.19
CA ILE A 268 -12.84 1.20 -6.11
C ILE A 268 -12.96 1.90 -7.47
N LEU A 269 -13.27 3.19 -7.46
CA LEU A 269 -13.17 4.08 -8.62
C LEU A 269 -11.95 4.98 -8.43
N ARG A 270 -11.11 5.10 -9.45
CA ARG A 270 -9.88 5.90 -9.44
C ARG A 270 -9.63 6.54 -10.80
N ARG A 271 -8.66 7.47 -10.86
CA ARG A 271 -8.12 8.04 -12.10
C ARG A 271 -6.65 8.36 -11.91
N ARG A 272 -5.90 8.49 -13.00
CA ARG A 272 -4.53 9.02 -12.95
C ARG A 272 -4.56 10.42 -12.33
N ALA A 273 -3.71 10.65 -11.34
CA ALA A 273 -3.59 11.93 -10.66
C ALA A 273 -3.17 13.00 -11.67
N LYS A 274 -3.82 14.16 -11.60
CA LYS A 274 -3.39 15.34 -12.34
C LYS A 274 -2.24 15.96 -11.54
N HIS A 275 -1.00 15.59 -11.89
CA HIS A 275 0.16 16.32 -11.38
C HIS A 275 0.00 17.79 -11.78
N GLY A 276 -0.06 18.66 -10.76
CA GLY A 276 0.05 20.11 -10.90
C GLY A 276 1.49 20.56 -10.77
#